data_AF-A0A166B4V2-F1
#
_entry.id   AF-A0A166B4V2-F1
#
_cell.length_a   1.000
_cell.length_b   1.000
_cell.length_c   1.000
_cell.angle_alpha   90.00
_cell.angle_beta   90.00
_cell.angle_gamma   90.00
#
_symmetry.space_group_name_H-M   'P 1'
#
loop_
_entity.id
_entity.type
_entity.pdbx_description
1 polymer ?
#
loop_
_entity_poly.entity_id
_entity_poly.type
_entity_poly.pdbx_seq_one_letter_code
_entity_poly.pdbx_strand_id
1 'polypeptide(L)'
;MANAVERTVALTPSQAVLYDVYILDTIFSFLSFTDIVSIGRTCRTARDAKRSYLRRAEDDNRRISLFFPNRAAFRAMRHELDLSAPRTQSFDDAYRSNTFRLIVNRPHLHELGTFLESVGYSLRQDGNT
;
A
#
# COMPACT_ATOMS: atom_id res chain seq x y z
N MET A 1 -45.25 5.47 21.03
CA MET A 1 -43.86 4.96 21.17
C MET A 1 -43.74 3.73 20.28
N ALA A 2 -43.15 3.88 19.09
CA ALA A 2 -43.01 2.78 18.14
C ALA A 2 -41.69 2.04 18.42
N ASN A 3 -41.79 0.77 18.81
CA ASN A 3 -40.65 -0.12 18.97
C ASN A 3 -40.02 -0.37 17.59
N ALA A 4 -38.83 0.21 17.36
CA ALA A 4 -37.98 -0.14 16.25
C ALA A 4 -37.48 -1.57 16.49
N VAL A 5 -38.15 -2.54 15.87
CA VAL A 5 -37.68 -3.92 15.79
C VAL A 5 -36.41 -3.90 14.96
N GLU A 6 -35.27 -3.98 15.64
CA GLU A 6 -33.96 -4.15 15.04
C GLU A 6 -33.94 -5.52 14.35
N ARG A 7 -34.33 -5.54 13.06
CA ARG A 7 -34.23 -6.73 12.22
C ARG A 7 -32.76 -7.00 11.97
N THR A 8 -32.17 -7.89 12.75
CA THR A 8 -30.91 -8.55 12.43
C THR A 8 -31.14 -9.40 11.19
N VAL A 9 -30.87 -8.81 10.02
CA VAL A 9 -30.89 -9.53 8.75
C VAL A 9 -29.73 -10.53 8.79
N ALA A 10 -30.05 -11.81 8.98
CA ALA A 10 -29.07 -12.88 8.89
C ALA A 10 -28.46 -12.86 7.48
N LEU A 11 -27.17 -12.53 7.41
CA LEU A 11 -26.44 -12.48 6.16
C LEU A 11 -26.34 -13.88 5.56
N THR A 12 -26.59 -14.01 4.26
CA THR A 12 -26.29 -15.26 3.56
C THR A 12 -24.78 -15.54 3.62
N PRO A 13 -24.32 -16.79 3.50
CA PRO A 13 -22.88 -17.10 3.49
C PRO A 13 -22.12 -16.32 2.42
N SER A 14 -22.75 -16.11 1.26
CA SER A 14 -22.23 -15.27 0.17
C SER A 14 -22.13 -13.79 0.55
N GLN A 15 -23.04 -13.27 1.35
CA GLN A 15 -22.95 -11.92 1.87
C GLN A 15 -21.87 -11.81 2.95
N ALA A 16 -21.75 -12.79 3.85
CA ALA A 16 -20.72 -12.82 4.89
C ALA A 16 -19.29 -12.77 4.29
N VAL A 17 -19.07 -13.49 3.19
CA VAL A 17 -17.80 -13.45 2.42
C VAL A 17 -17.49 -12.04 1.88
N LEU A 18 -18.51 -11.28 1.46
CA LEU A 18 -18.36 -9.90 1.01
C LEU A 18 -18.17 -8.89 2.15
N TYR A 19 -18.36 -9.31 3.40
CA TYR A 19 -18.01 -8.53 4.59
C TYR A 19 -16.65 -8.91 5.17
N ASP A 20 -16.05 -10.01 4.71
CA ASP A 20 -14.71 -10.41 5.12
C ASP A 20 -13.66 -9.53 4.42
N VAL A 21 -12.96 -8.75 5.24
CA VAL A 21 -11.93 -7.81 4.79
C VAL A 21 -10.77 -8.54 4.11
N TYR A 22 -10.39 -9.74 4.56
CA TYR A 22 -9.27 -10.50 4.00
C TYR A 22 -9.59 -11.03 2.60
N ILE A 23 -10.83 -11.49 2.41
CA ILE A 23 -11.28 -11.99 1.10
C ILE A 23 -11.34 -10.83 0.10
N LEU A 24 -11.92 -9.70 0.50
CA LEU A 24 -11.96 -8.51 -0.34
C LEU A 24 -10.56 -7.99 -0.68
N ASP A 25 -9.64 -7.97 0.28
CA ASP A 25 -8.25 -7.56 0.04
C ASP A 25 -7.55 -8.50 -0.94
N THR A 26 -7.80 -9.81 -0.81
CA THR A 26 -7.26 -10.81 -1.74
C THR A 26 -7.81 -10.58 -3.14
N ILE A 27 -9.13 -10.40 -3.30
CA ILE A 27 -9.75 -10.13 -4.60
C ILE A 27 -9.19 -8.84 -5.21
N PHE A 28 -9.17 -7.74 -4.46
CA PHE A 28 -8.66 -6.46 -4.95
C PHE A 28 -7.16 -6.49 -5.27
N SER A 29 -6.38 -7.38 -4.63
CA SER A 29 -4.95 -7.53 -4.96
C SER A 29 -4.71 -7.97 -6.40
N PHE A 30 -5.65 -8.72 -7.00
CA PHE A 30 -5.58 -9.18 -8.40
C PHE A 30 -6.17 -8.19 -9.42
N LEU A 31 -6.87 -7.16 -8.97
CA LEU A 31 -7.54 -6.18 -9.84
C LEU A 31 -6.68 -4.94 -10.06
N SER A 32 -6.70 -4.38 -11.28
CA SER A 32 -6.02 -3.10 -11.55
C SER A 32 -6.70 -1.97 -10.80
N PHE A 33 -6.01 -0.85 -10.60
CA PHE A 33 -6.62 0.34 -10.00
C PHE A 33 -7.90 0.77 -10.74
N THR A 34 -7.92 0.66 -12.07
CA THR A 34 -9.09 0.98 -12.91
C THR A 34 -10.27 0.07 -12.62
N ASP A 35 -10.02 -1.24 -12.44
CA ASP A 35 -11.05 -2.22 -12.10
C ASP A 35 -11.62 -1.96 -10.70
N ILE A 36 -10.73 -1.68 -9.74
CA ILE A 36 -11.10 -1.34 -8.36
C ILE A 36 -12.00 -0.09 -8.33
N VAL A 37 -11.64 0.94 -9.08
CA VAL A 37 -12.45 2.17 -9.20
C VAL A 37 -13.81 1.87 -9.83
N SER A 38 -13.85 1.03 -10.87
CA SER A 38 -15.07 0.62 -11.56
C SER A 38 -16.01 -0.17 -10.65
N ILE A 39 -15.48 -1.15 -9.91
CA ILE A 39 -16.24 -1.93 -8.92
C ILE A 39 -16.80 -1.02 -7.82
N GLY A 40 -16.01 -0.08 -7.32
CA GLY A 40 -16.46 0.87 -6.31
C GLY A 40 -17.55 1.86 -6.77
N ARG A 41 -17.88 1.89 -8.07
CA ARG A 41 -19.00 2.67 -8.61
C ARG A 41 -20.31 1.89 -8.66
N THR A 42 -20.28 0.56 -8.49
CA THR A 42 -21.46 -0.31 -8.64
C THR A 42 -22.45 -0.19 -7.49
N CYS A 43 -21.99 -0.22 -6.24
CA CYS A 43 -22.85 -0.15 -5.05
C CYS A 43 -22.13 0.51 -3.85
N ARG A 44 -22.90 0.83 -2.79
CA ARG A 44 -22.34 1.43 -1.55
C ARG A 44 -21.35 0.51 -0.86
N THR A 45 -21.68 -0.78 -0.73
CA THR A 45 -20.80 -1.77 -0.11
C THR A 45 -19.46 -1.88 -0.84
N ALA A 46 -19.48 -1.95 -2.18
CA ALA A 46 -18.26 -1.97 -2.99
C ALA A 46 -17.45 -0.67 -2.88
N ARG A 47 -18.12 0.48 -2.72
CA ARG A 47 -17.44 1.76 -2.48
C ARG A 47 -16.71 1.78 -1.14
N ASP A 48 -17.33 1.27 -0.09
CA ASP A 48 -16.73 1.21 1.25
C ASP A 48 -15.59 0.19 1.28
N ALA A 49 -15.78 -0.98 0.66
CA ALA A 49 -14.75 -1.99 0.45
C ALA A 49 -13.55 -1.40 -0.30
N LYS A 50 -13.77 -0.69 -1.41
CA LYS A 50 -12.73 0.02 -2.15
C LYS A 50 -11.95 0.98 -1.24
N ARG A 51 -12.64 1.86 -0.51
CA ARG A 51 -11.99 2.85 0.36
C ARG A 51 -11.15 2.18 1.44
N SER A 52 -11.68 1.12 2.03
CA SER A 52 -11.00 0.31 3.04
C SER A 52 -9.72 -0.32 2.47
N TYR A 53 -9.82 -0.94 1.29
CA TYR A 53 -8.68 -1.53 0.60
C TYR A 53 -7.63 -0.50 0.20
N LEU A 54 -8.01 0.59 -0.46
CA LEU A 54 -7.07 1.63 -0.91
C LEU A 54 -6.31 2.23 0.28
N ARG A 55 -6.98 2.48 1.41
CA ARG A 55 -6.30 2.98 2.62
C ARG A 55 -5.23 2.02 3.13
N ARG A 56 -5.46 0.71 3.07
CA ARG A 56 -4.45 -0.31 3.46
C ARG A 56 -3.37 -0.49 2.39
N ALA A 57 -3.75 -0.43 1.13
CA ALA A 57 -2.83 -0.59 0.00
C ALA A 57 -1.86 0.59 -0.12
N GLU A 58 -2.32 1.80 0.21
CA GLU A 58 -1.52 3.03 0.30
C GLU A 58 -0.75 3.15 1.62
N ASP A 59 -0.83 2.16 2.53
CA ASP A 59 -0.04 2.18 3.75
C ASP A 59 1.45 1.97 3.43
N ASP A 60 2.17 3.07 3.40
CA ASP A 60 3.62 3.13 3.22
C ASP A 60 4.37 2.21 4.20
N ASN A 61 3.82 1.96 5.40
CA ASN A 61 4.44 1.01 6.35
C ASN A 61 4.56 -0.39 5.78
N ARG A 62 3.54 -0.84 5.06
CA ARG A 62 3.52 -2.18 4.47
C ARG A 62 4.62 -2.28 3.44
N ARG A 63 4.77 -1.29 2.57
CA ARG A 63 5.85 -1.26 1.58
C ARG A 63 7.21 -1.22 2.25
N ILE A 64 7.43 -0.29 3.18
CA ILE A 64 8.70 -0.18 3.91
C ILE A 64 9.04 -1.51 4.60
N SER A 65 8.07 -2.23 5.17
CA SER A 65 8.31 -3.51 5.84
C SER A 65 8.82 -4.63 4.93
N LEU A 66 8.55 -4.55 3.62
CA LEU A 66 9.03 -5.55 2.66
C LEU A 66 10.52 -5.36 2.33
N PHE A 67 11.02 -4.14 2.43
CA PHE A 67 12.41 -3.80 2.09
C PHE A 67 13.27 -3.63 3.35
N PHE A 68 12.77 -2.93 4.36
CA PHE A 68 13.56 -2.54 5.53
C PHE A 68 13.10 -3.31 6.77
N PRO A 69 13.97 -4.13 7.40
CA PRO A 69 13.66 -4.84 8.64
C PRO A 69 13.29 -3.87 9.78
N ASN A 70 14.01 -2.75 9.88
CA ASN A 70 13.74 -1.69 10.86
C ASN A 70 13.05 -0.48 10.21
N ARG A 71 11.71 -0.50 10.26
CA ARG A 71 10.84 0.57 9.74
C ARG A 71 11.10 1.93 10.39
N ALA A 72 11.40 1.95 11.69
CA ALA A 72 11.59 3.19 12.44
C ALA A 72 12.89 3.88 12.03
N ALA A 73 13.97 3.11 11.90
CA ALA A 73 15.27 3.63 11.44
C ALA A 73 15.17 4.21 10.03
N PHE A 74 14.50 3.51 9.10
CA PHE A 74 14.29 4.02 7.75
C PHE A 74 13.44 5.30 7.74
N ARG A 75 12.41 5.40 8.57
CA ARG A 75 11.56 6.61 8.66
C ARG A 75 12.32 7.82 9.20
N ALA A 76 13.13 7.63 10.23
CA ALA A 76 13.97 8.69 10.78
C ALA A 76 14.90 9.24 9.70
N MET A 77 15.62 8.34 9.01
CA MET A 77 16.53 8.73 7.94
C MET A 77 15.81 9.33 6.73
N ARG A 78 14.63 8.82 6.36
CA ARG A 78 13.78 9.42 5.31
C ARG A 78 13.43 10.87 5.62
N HIS A 79 13.13 11.18 6.87
CA HIS A 79 12.81 12.54 7.30
C HIS A 79 14.07 13.42 7.37
N GLU A 80 15.18 12.87 7.85
CA GLU A 80 16.46 13.57 7.97
C GLU A 80 17.06 13.95 6.60
N LEU A 81 16.98 13.06 5.62
CA LEU A 81 17.55 13.25 4.28
C LEU A 81 16.54 13.76 3.24
N ASP A 82 15.33 14.13 3.67
CA ASP A 82 14.24 14.58 2.82
C ASP A 82 13.97 13.63 1.62
N LEU A 83 13.92 12.31 1.89
CA LEU A 83 13.72 11.32 0.84
C LEU A 83 12.25 11.29 0.41
N SER A 84 12.03 11.44 -0.89
CA SER A 84 10.69 11.42 -1.49
C SER A 84 10.49 10.23 -2.41
N ALA A 85 9.25 9.74 -2.49
CA ALA A 85 8.87 8.76 -3.49
C ALA A 85 8.49 9.48 -4.81
N PRO A 86 8.78 8.90 -5.98
CA PRO A 86 8.44 9.52 -7.26
C PRO A 86 6.92 9.66 -7.42
N ARG A 87 6.47 10.87 -7.82
CA ARG A 87 5.05 11.18 -8.08
C ARG A 87 4.44 10.39 -9.25
N THR A 88 5.29 9.83 -10.12
CA THR A 88 4.87 9.11 -11.34
C THR A 88 4.65 7.63 -11.12
N GLN A 89 4.90 7.09 -9.93
CA GLN A 89 4.62 5.68 -9.65
C GLN A 89 3.10 5.48 -9.63
N SER A 90 2.57 4.67 -10.56
CA SER A 90 1.15 4.32 -10.57
C SER A 90 0.80 3.55 -9.30
N PHE A 91 -0.47 3.55 -8.88
CA PHE A 91 -0.92 2.75 -7.74
C PHE A 91 -0.59 1.26 -7.93
N ASP A 92 -0.77 0.74 -9.14
CA ASP A 92 -0.49 -0.66 -9.44
C ASP A 92 1.01 -0.97 -9.33
N ASP A 93 1.88 -0.06 -9.78
CA ASP A 93 3.33 -0.17 -9.58
C ASP A 93 3.72 0.00 -8.12
N ALA A 94 3.07 0.90 -7.38
CA ALA A 94 3.34 1.12 -5.97
C ALA A 94 2.98 -0.12 -5.15
N TYR A 95 1.84 -0.73 -5.46
CA TYR A 95 1.29 -1.84 -4.70
C TYR A 95 1.91 -3.19 -5.06
N ARG A 96 2.16 -3.44 -6.35
CA ARG A 96 2.58 -4.75 -6.86
C ARG A 96 4.06 -4.86 -7.17
N SER A 97 4.79 -3.75 -7.22
CA SER A 97 6.19 -3.80 -7.57
C SER A 97 7.04 -4.29 -6.39
N ASN A 98 7.96 -5.20 -6.71
CA ASN A 98 9.07 -5.56 -5.83
C ASN A 98 10.20 -4.51 -5.88
N THR A 99 9.91 -3.30 -6.36
CA THR A 99 10.87 -2.19 -6.38
C THR A 99 10.39 -1.04 -5.52
N PHE A 100 11.30 -0.51 -4.71
CA PHE A 100 11.09 0.67 -3.90
C PHE A 100 11.96 1.79 -4.45
N ARG A 101 11.32 2.84 -4.98
CA ARG A 101 12.01 3.96 -5.62
C ARG A 101 12.05 5.14 -4.67
N LEU A 102 13.25 5.69 -4.51
CA LEU A 102 13.52 6.86 -3.69
C LEU A 102 14.21 7.92 -4.53
N ILE A 103 13.79 9.16 -4.35
CA ILE A 103 14.46 10.34 -4.86
C ILE A 103 15.25 10.91 -3.69
N VAL A 104 16.56 11.05 -3.90
CA VAL A 104 17.51 11.57 -2.92
C VAL A 104 18.26 12.75 -3.54
N ASN A 105 18.46 13.80 -2.75
CA ASN A 105 19.34 14.88 -3.15
C ASN A 105 20.79 14.38 -3.19
N ARG A 106 21.55 14.75 -4.22
CA ARG A 106 22.95 14.32 -4.40
C ARG A 106 23.83 14.43 -3.13
N PRO A 107 23.74 15.49 -2.30
CA PRO A 107 24.54 15.60 -1.09
C PRO A 107 24.31 14.47 -0.08
N HIS A 108 23.10 13.92 -0.01
CA HIS A 108 22.71 12.87 0.94
C HIS A 108 22.92 11.46 0.41
N LEU A 109 23.44 11.30 -0.81
CA LEU A 109 23.58 10.01 -1.45
C LEU A 109 24.62 9.12 -0.73
N HIS A 110 25.68 9.72 -0.19
CA HIS A 110 26.67 9.00 0.62
C HIS A 110 26.07 8.43 1.90
N GLU A 111 25.29 9.24 2.61
CA GLU A 111 24.66 8.87 3.87
C GLU A 111 23.60 7.78 3.67
N LEU A 112 22.76 7.94 2.64
CA LEU A 112 21.82 6.90 2.23
C LEU A 112 22.54 5.59 1.85
N GLY A 113 23.64 5.68 1.10
CA GLY A 113 24.45 4.51 0.74
C GLY A 113 25.00 3.78 1.97
N THR A 114 25.58 4.52 2.92
CA THR A 114 26.11 3.98 4.17
C THR A 114 25.03 3.26 4.98
N PHE A 115 23.83 3.84 5.06
CA PHE A 115 22.71 3.16 5.71
C PHE A 115 22.30 1.89 4.97
N LEU A 116 22.16 1.94 3.65
CA LEU A 116 21.72 0.77 2.87
C LEU A 116 22.71 -0.38 3.03
N GLU A 117 24.01 -0.09 3.01
CA GLU A 117 25.06 -1.06 3.30
C GLU A 117 24.95 -1.63 4.72
N SER A 118 24.66 -0.79 5.72
CA SER A 118 24.44 -1.24 7.11
C SER A 118 23.26 -2.20 7.28
N VAL A 119 22.27 -2.12 6.38
CA VAL A 119 21.09 -3.01 6.35
C VAL A 119 21.38 -4.30 5.55
N GLY A 120 22.50 -4.35 4.82
CA GLY A 120 22.92 -5.50 4.02
C GLY A 120 22.64 -5.36 2.52
N TYR A 121 22.32 -4.17 2.04
CA TYR A 121 22.20 -3.91 0.60
C TYR A 121 23.55 -3.69 -0.04
N SER A 122 23.73 -4.22 -1.25
CA SER A 122 24.89 -3.96 -2.09
C SER A 122 24.52 -3.03 -3.25
N LEU A 123 25.39 -2.07 -3.55
CA LEU A 123 25.22 -1.22 -4.73
C LEU A 123 25.31 -2.06 -6.00
N ARG A 124 24.24 -2.04 -6.80
CA ARG A 124 24.22 -2.57 -8.16
C ARG A 124 23.93 -1.42 -9.11
N GLN A 125 24.84 -1.17 -10.05
CA GLN A 125 24.60 -0.23 -11.12
C GLN A 125 23.80 -0.95 -12.21
N ASP A 126 22.54 -0.56 -12.39
CA ASP A 126 21.79 -0.95 -13.57
C ASP A 126 22.29 -0.09 -14.73
N GLY A 127 23.19 -0.67 -15.53
CA GLY A 127 23.78 -0.03 -16.70
C GLY A 127 22.71 0.23 -17.76
N ASN A 128 22.15 1.44 -17.75
CA ASN A 128 21.34 1.96 -18.84
C ASN A 128 22.03 3.25 -19.33
N THR A 129 23.10 3.06 -20.10
CA THR A 129 23.61 4.06 -21.07
C THR A 129 22.63 4.21 -22.22
#